data_AF-A6TR20-F1
#
_entry.id   AF-A6TR20-F1
#
_cell.length_a   1.000
_cell.length_b   1.000
_cell.length_c   1.000
_cell.angle_alpha   90.00
_cell.angle_beta   90.00
_cell.angle_gamma   90.00
#
_symmetry.space_group_name_H-M   'P 1'
#
loop_
_entity.id
_entity.type
_entity.pdbx_description
1 polymer ?
#
loop_
_entity_poly.entity_id
_entity_poly.type
_entity_poly.pdbx_seq_one_letter_code
_entity_poly.pdbx_strand_id
1 'polypeptide(L)'
;MTKRLHRQEGLTLIEVLIAMTIGSMIVILSISYLNIVVRGYITQQDTLRVERNMRFALNYIEKRIRECDQNQIIYHSDTRTIEGRNYDNQSIWIDLSGNKRSQPNTLIYFYKDTGELRVNKNNENNVLVNMINDIIVNELVEGKLIEIEIFGHGSSHPIKTILRLTNPLDGVEPQ
;
A
#
# COMPACT_ATOMS: atom_id res chain seq x y z
N MET A 1 5.07 80.46 -23.93
CA MET A 1 6.01 79.35 -23.70
C MET A 1 5.96 79.00 -22.21
N THR A 2 5.09 78.07 -21.81
CA THR A 2 4.84 77.72 -20.40
C THR A 2 5.76 76.57 -19.98
N LYS A 3 6.75 76.86 -19.12
CA LYS A 3 7.61 75.87 -18.48
C LYS A 3 6.76 74.99 -17.56
N ARG A 4 6.62 73.70 -17.89
CA ARG A 4 6.12 72.70 -16.94
C ARG A 4 7.20 72.47 -15.88
N LEU A 5 6.95 72.87 -14.64
CA LEU A 5 7.77 72.51 -13.48
C LEU A 5 7.70 70.99 -13.29
N HIS A 6 8.83 70.32 -13.48
CA HIS A 6 8.98 68.90 -13.17
C HIS A 6 9.09 68.79 -11.65
N ARG A 7 8.05 68.26 -10.99
CA ARG A 7 8.06 67.99 -9.54
C ARG A 7 8.90 66.74 -9.32
N GLN A 8 10.03 66.86 -8.62
CA GLN A 8 10.82 65.70 -8.19
C GLN A 8 10.14 65.11 -6.96
N GLU A 9 9.42 64.00 -7.14
CA GLU A 9 8.87 63.22 -6.03
C GLU A 9 9.98 62.28 -5.54
N GLY A 10 10.62 62.65 -4.43
CA GLY A 10 11.59 61.80 -3.73
C GLY A 10 10.87 60.89 -2.74
N LEU A 11 11.30 59.63 -2.65
CA LEU A 11 10.84 58.71 -1.62
C LEU A 11 11.30 59.18 -0.25
N THR A 12 10.38 59.24 0.70
CA THR A 12 10.70 59.51 2.10
C THR A 12 11.25 58.25 2.76
N LEU A 13 12.11 58.43 3.77
CA LEU A 13 12.68 57.31 4.53
C LEU A 13 11.59 56.41 5.15
N ILE A 14 10.49 57.02 5.61
CA ILE A 14 9.37 56.30 6.20
C ILE A 14 8.64 55.40 5.17
N GLU A 15 8.47 55.87 3.94
CA GLU A 15 7.87 55.06 2.86
C GLU A 15 8.74 53.84 2.53
N VAL A 16 10.06 54.00 2.52
CA VAL A 16 10.99 52.89 2.30
C VAL A 16 10.91 51.87 3.45
N LEU A 17 10.88 52.34 4.70
CA LEU A 17 10.77 51.45 5.86
C LEU A 17 9.45 50.68 5.88
N ILE A 18 8.35 51.35 5.54
CA ILE A 18 7.03 50.70 5.43
C ILE A 18 7.04 49.67 4.28
N ALA A 19 7.56 50.03 3.12
CA ALA A 19 7.66 49.12 1.98
C ALA A 19 8.52 47.89 2.29
N MET A 20 9.67 48.08 2.94
CA MET A 20 10.53 46.97 3.39
C MET A 20 9.83 46.08 4.41
N THR A 21 9.12 46.67 5.37
CA THR A 21 8.38 45.91 6.39
C THR A 21 7.29 45.06 5.74
N ILE A 22 6.47 45.66 4.86
CA ILE A 22 5.42 44.94 4.13
C ILE A 22 6.04 43.84 3.26
N GLY A 23 7.10 44.15 2.52
CA GLY A 23 7.83 43.17 1.71
C GLY A 23 8.34 41.98 2.53
N SER A 24 8.92 42.25 3.70
CA SER A 24 9.40 41.21 4.60
C SER A 24 8.27 40.33 5.14
N MET A 25 7.13 40.93 5.50
CA MET A 25 5.95 40.19 5.95
C MET A 25 5.42 39.28 4.85
N ILE A 26 5.33 39.79 3.61
CA ILE A 26 4.89 38.99 2.46
C ILE A 26 5.81 37.79 2.28
N VAL A 27 7.13 37.98 2.30
CA VAL A 27 8.10 36.89 2.14
C VAL A 27 7.96 35.83 3.24
N ILE A 28 7.84 36.25 4.51
CA ILE A 28 7.67 35.33 5.66
C ILE A 28 6.37 34.53 5.52
N LEU A 29 5.26 35.17 5.13
CA LEU A 29 3.98 34.51 4.93
C LEU A 29 4.05 33.54 3.75
N SER A 30 4.69 33.92 2.65
CA SER A 30 4.88 33.04 1.49
C SER A 30 5.71 31.80 1.84
N ILE A 31 6.81 31.95 2.59
CA ILE A 31 7.62 30.80 3.03
C ILE A 31 6.81 29.87 3.94
N SER A 32 6.05 30.44 4.87
CA SER A 32 5.20 29.66 5.78
C SER A 32 4.12 28.89 5.02
N TYR A 33 3.47 29.54 4.06
CA TYR A 33 2.47 28.93 3.20
C TYR A 33 3.08 27.80 2.34
N LEU A 34 4.23 28.03 1.72
CA LEU A 34 4.93 27.01 0.93
C LEU A 34 5.28 25.78 1.77
N ASN A 35 5.73 25.97 3.01
CA ASN A 35 6.01 24.85 3.91
C ASN A 35 4.76 24.01 4.23
N ILE A 36 3.61 24.65 4.42
CA ILE A 36 2.33 23.94 4.64
C ILE A 36 1.97 23.12 3.40
N VAL A 37 2.05 23.72 2.21
CA VAL A 37 1.73 23.05 0.94
C VAL A 37 2.65 21.86 0.69
N VAL A 38 3.96 22.03 0.86
CA VAL A 38 4.95 20.96 0.65
C VAL A 38 4.72 19.80 1.62
N ARG A 39 4.47 20.09 2.91
CA ARG A 39 4.16 19.05 3.90
C ARG A 39 2.87 18.31 3.55
N GLY A 40 1.82 19.04 3.17
CA GLY A 40 0.56 18.44 2.75
C GLY A 40 0.74 17.52 1.54
N TYR A 41 1.55 17.92 0.57
CA TYR A 41 1.86 17.10 -0.60
C TYR A 41 2.61 15.82 -0.23
N ILE A 42 3.62 15.90 0.65
CA ILE A 42 4.36 14.71 1.12
C ILE A 42 3.42 13.73 1.83
N THR A 43 2.59 14.20 2.76
CA THR A 43 1.63 13.35 3.46
C THR A 43 0.62 12.70 2.51
N GLN A 44 0.17 13.44 1.49
CA GLN A 44 -0.71 12.89 0.46
C GLN A 44 0.00 11.82 -0.38
N GLN A 45 1.25 12.06 -0.78
CA GLN A 45 2.05 11.06 -1.49
C GLN A 45 2.26 9.78 -0.68
N ASP A 46 2.55 9.91 0.62
CA ASP A 46 2.71 8.76 1.51
C ASP A 46 1.42 7.95 1.64
N THR A 47 0.28 8.63 1.79
CA THR A 47 -1.05 7.98 1.85
C THR A 47 -1.34 7.21 0.57
N LEU A 48 -1.15 7.85 -0.59
CA LEU A 48 -1.36 7.21 -1.90
C LEU A 48 -0.41 6.04 -2.13
N ARG A 49 0.83 6.14 -1.64
CA ARG A 49 1.80 5.05 -1.70
C ARG A 49 1.34 3.85 -0.90
N VAL A 50 0.86 4.05 0.33
CA VAL A 50 0.32 2.97 1.18
C VAL A 50 -0.89 2.32 0.52
N GLU A 51 -1.86 3.10 0.02
CA GLU A 51 -3.03 2.55 -0.68
C GLU A 51 -2.64 1.72 -1.92
N ARG A 52 -1.71 2.21 -2.73
CA ARG A 52 -1.21 1.49 -3.89
C ARG A 52 -0.51 0.19 -3.49
N ASN A 53 0.30 0.22 -2.44
CA ASN A 53 0.98 -0.99 -1.93
C ASN A 53 -0.04 -2.03 -1.45
N MET A 54 -1.08 -1.61 -0.71
CA MET A 54 -2.16 -2.50 -0.27
C MET A 54 -2.88 -3.15 -1.46
N ARG A 55 -3.29 -2.34 -2.46
CA ARG A 55 -3.96 -2.87 -3.67
C ARG A 55 -3.05 -3.82 -4.45
N PHE A 56 -1.78 -3.48 -4.57
CA PHE A 56 -0.81 -4.32 -5.26
C PHE A 56 -0.60 -5.65 -4.53
N ALA A 57 -0.45 -5.64 -3.20
CA ALA A 57 -0.38 -6.85 -2.39
C ALA A 57 -1.60 -7.74 -2.57
N LEU A 58 -2.80 -7.16 -2.45
CA LEU A 58 -4.06 -7.89 -2.57
C LEU A 58 -4.18 -8.56 -3.94
N ASN A 59 -3.95 -7.78 -5.01
CA ASN A 59 -4.00 -8.29 -6.38
C ASN A 59 -2.94 -9.36 -6.63
N TYR A 60 -1.76 -9.22 -6.04
CA TYR A 60 -0.69 -10.20 -6.19
C TYR A 60 -1.01 -11.51 -5.46
N ILE A 61 -1.48 -11.44 -4.21
CA ILE A 61 -1.93 -12.61 -3.44
C ILE A 61 -3.06 -13.33 -4.21
N GLU A 62 -4.09 -12.59 -4.64
CA GLU A 62 -5.19 -13.12 -5.44
C GLU A 62 -4.70 -13.80 -6.72
N LYS A 63 -3.81 -13.14 -7.47
CA LYS A 63 -3.23 -13.70 -8.69
C LYS A 63 -2.51 -15.02 -8.41
N ARG A 64 -1.70 -15.09 -7.35
CA ARG A 64 -0.91 -16.28 -7.02
C ARG A 64 -1.76 -17.45 -6.53
N ILE A 65 -2.83 -17.16 -5.78
CA ILE A 65 -3.84 -18.18 -5.44
C ILE A 65 -4.50 -18.70 -6.72
N ARG A 66 -4.85 -17.82 -7.67
CA ARG A 66 -5.48 -18.21 -8.94
C ARG A 66 -4.56 -18.97 -9.91
N GLU A 67 -3.25 -18.81 -9.79
CA GLU A 67 -2.27 -19.58 -10.56
C GLU A 67 -2.09 -21.01 -10.03
N CYS A 68 -2.60 -21.32 -8.83
CA CYS A 68 -2.62 -22.68 -8.29
C CYS A 68 -3.73 -23.51 -8.97
N ASP A 69 -3.59 -24.84 -8.95
CA ASP A 69 -4.69 -25.73 -9.30
C ASP A 69 -5.86 -25.57 -8.32
N GLN A 70 -6.95 -24.97 -8.80
CA GLN A 70 -8.16 -24.66 -8.03
C GLN A 70 -8.87 -25.89 -7.44
N ASN A 71 -8.60 -27.09 -7.95
CA ASN A 71 -9.18 -28.31 -7.39
C ASN A 71 -8.39 -28.83 -6.18
N GLN A 72 -7.22 -28.25 -5.90
CA GLN A 72 -6.28 -28.73 -4.88
C GLN A 72 -5.84 -27.61 -3.93
N ILE A 73 -6.61 -26.53 -3.82
CA ILE A 73 -6.35 -25.46 -2.87
C ILE A 73 -6.98 -25.80 -1.52
N ILE A 74 -6.17 -25.79 -0.47
CA ILE A 74 -6.60 -26.03 0.91
C ILE A 74 -6.21 -24.83 1.74
N TYR A 75 -7.18 -24.27 2.48
CA TYR A 75 -6.91 -23.24 3.47
C TYR A 75 -6.81 -23.84 4.86
N HIS A 76 -5.73 -23.50 5.56
CA HIS A 76 -5.44 -23.93 6.92
C HIS A 76 -5.66 -22.73 7.85
N SER A 77 -6.84 -22.69 8.48
CA SER A 77 -7.31 -21.54 9.29
C SER A 77 -6.50 -21.33 10.59
N ASP A 78 -5.98 -22.42 11.17
CA ASP A 78 -5.14 -22.43 12.36
C ASP A 78 -3.81 -21.67 12.17
N THR A 79 -3.22 -21.82 10.99
CA THR A 79 -1.95 -21.21 10.61
C THR A 79 -2.13 -20.02 9.69
N ARG A 80 -3.34 -19.73 9.21
CA ARG A 80 -3.64 -18.73 8.17
C ARG A 80 -2.76 -18.92 6.92
N THR A 81 -2.61 -20.17 6.52
CA THR A 81 -1.83 -20.53 5.34
C THR A 81 -2.72 -21.14 4.27
N ILE A 82 -2.34 -20.95 3.01
CA ILE A 82 -3.00 -21.56 1.86
C ILE A 82 -1.99 -22.49 1.23
N GLU A 83 -2.37 -23.75 1.09
CA GLU A 83 -1.65 -24.76 0.34
C GLU A 83 -2.29 -24.91 -1.04
N GLY A 84 -1.44 -25.02 -2.07
CA GLY A 84 -1.88 -25.34 -3.42
C GLY A 84 -0.82 -26.11 -4.18
N ARG A 85 -1.11 -26.43 -5.45
CA ARG A 85 -0.11 -27.03 -6.36
C ARG A 85 0.16 -26.13 -7.56
N ASN A 86 1.42 -26.10 -7.97
CA ASN A 86 1.85 -25.45 -9.22
C ASN A 86 1.68 -26.39 -10.44
N TYR A 87 2.00 -25.89 -11.64
CA TYR A 87 1.96 -26.67 -12.89
C TYR A 87 2.85 -27.93 -12.88
N ASP A 88 3.93 -27.91 -12.10
CA ASP A 88 4.85 -29.05 -11.93
C ASP A 88 4.38 -30.03 -10.84
N ASN A 89 3.14 -29.86 -10.34
CA ASN A 89 2.53 -30.68 -9.29
C ASN A 89 3.29 -30.64 -7.94
N GLN A 90 4.05 -29.58 -7.69
CA GLN A 90 4.75 -29.34 -6.43
C GLN A 90 3.83 -28.58 -5.46
N SER A 91 3.82 -28.98 -4.19
CA SER A 91 3.11 -28.27 -3.11
C SER A 91 3.76 -26.90 -2.89
N ILE A 92 2.95 -25.86 -2.95
CA ILE A 92 3.34 -24.47 -2.73
C ILE A 92 2.49 -23.85 -1.62
N TRP A 93 3.10 -22.95 -0.86
CA TRP A 93 2.50 -22.33 0.30
C TRP A 93 2.42 -20.81 0.15
N ILE A 94 1.29 -20.25 0.57
CA ILE A 94 1.09 -18.82 0.75
C ILE A 94 0.79 -18.60 2.23
N ASP A 95 1.66 -17.86 2.92
CA ASP A 95 1.59 -17.68 4.36
C ASP A 95 1.17 -16.25 4.73
N LEU A 96 -0.03 -16.09 5.27
CA LEU A 96 -0.58 -14.79 5.66
C LEU A 96 -0.63 -14.64 7.19
N SER A 97 0.10 -15.47 7.93
CA SER A 97 0.09 -15.50 9.41
C SER A 97 0.78 -14.29 10.06
N GLY A 98 1.69 -13.63 9.33
CA GLY A 98 2.58 -12.60 9.86
C GLY A 98 3.94 -13.12 10.33
N ASN A 99 4.14 -14.44 10.35
CA ASN A 99 5.41 -15.04 10.73
C ASN A 99 6.39 -15.07 9.55
N LYS A 100 7.68 -14.90 9.85
CA LYS A 100 8.73 -15.11 8.86
C LYS A 100 8.77 -16.58 8.44
N ARG A 101 8.66 -16.83 7.15
CA ARG A 101 8.78 -18.17 6.58
C ARG A 101 9.81 -18.16 5.46
N SER A 102 10.85 -18.98 5.58
CA SER A 102 11.93 -19.07 4.60
C SER A 102 12.03 -20.46 3.97
N GLN A 103 10.91 -21.20 3.95
CA GLN A 103 10.87 -22.52 3.34
C GLN A 103 10.89 -22.39 1.80
N PRO A 104 11.61 -23.28 1.08
CA PRO A 104 11.73 -23.23 -0.38
C PRO A 104 10.41 -23.27 -1.15
N ASN A 105 9.41 -23.94 -0.58
CA ASN A 105 8.08 -24.11 -1.17
C ASN A 105 7.09 -22.99 -0.80
N THR A 106 7.52 -21.97 -0.05
CA THR A 106 6.66 -20.82 0.31
C THR A 106 6.76 -19.76 -0.77
N LEU A 107 5.76 -19.66 -1.64
CA LEU A 107 5.75 -18.69 -2.74
C LEU A 107 5.71 -17.24 -2.23
N ILE A 108 4.90 -17.00 -1.21
CA ILE A 108 4.68 -15.68 -0.61
C ILE A 108 4.51 -15.85 0.89
N TYR A 109 5.04 -14.90 1.66
CA TYR A 109 4.67 -14.76 3.07
C TYR A 109 4.59 -13.30 3.51
N PHE A 110 3.71 -13.05 4.47
CA PHE A 110 3.66 -11.77 5.19
C PHE A 110 4.53 -11.82 6.43
N TYR A 111 5.45 -10.86 6.57
CA TYR A 111 6.27 -10.68 7.76
C TYR A 111 5.84 -9.42 8.51
N LYS A 112 5.15 -9.62 9.63
CA LYS A 112 4.49 -8.56 10.39
C LYS A 112 5.48 -7.61 11.05
N ASP A 113 6.60 -8.12 11.56
CA ASP A 113 7.59 -7.31 12.28
C ASP A 113 8.19 -6.19 11.41
N THR A 114 8.35 -6.43 10.11
CA THR A 114 8.82 -5.41 9.15
C THR A 114 7.71 -4.81 8.31
N GLY A 115 6.48 -5.32 8.42
CA GLY A 115 5.34 -4.89 7.62
C GLY A 115 5.53 -5.14 6.12
N GLU A 116 6.14 -6.27 5.77
CA GLU A 116 6.54 -6.63 4.41
C GLU A 116 5.80 -7.86 3.91
N LEU A 117 5.28 -7.77 2.67
CA LEU A 117 4.92 -8.95 1.90
C LEU A 117 6.14 -9.36 1.08
N ARG A 118 6.58 -10.60 1.22
CA ARG A 118 7.80 -11.11 0.58
C ARG A 118 7.47 -12.28 -0.33
N VAL A 119 8.24 -12.40 -1.40
CA VAL A 119 8.15 -13.50 -2.37
C VAL A 119 9.43 -14.31 -2.29
N ASN A 120 9.29 -15.62 -2.18
CA ASN A 120 10.43 -16.52 -2.32
C ASN A 120 10.60 -16.89 -3.79
N LYS A 121 11.73 -16.52 -4.38
CA LYS A 121 12.11 -16.95 -5.72
C LYS A 121 13.48 -17.58 -5.63
N ASN A 122 13.57 -18.88 -5.90
CA ASN A 122 14.84 -19.62 -5.85
C ASN A 122 15.57 -19.51 -4.50
N ASN A 123 14.85 -19.58 -3.38
CA ASN A 123 15.34 -19.36 -2.01
C ASN A 123 15.75 -17.92 -1.68
N GLU A 124 15.56 -16.97 -2.59
CA GLU A 124 15.74 -15.55 -2.31
C GLU A 124 14.43 -14.92 -1.87
N ASN A 125 14.45 -14.33 -0.67
CA ASN A 125 13.30 -13.73 -0.03
C ASN A 125 13.23 -12.24 -0.38
N ASN A 126 12.55 -11.90 -1.48
CA ASN A 126 12.49 -10.54 -2.00
C ASN A 126 11.29 -9.78 -1.41
N VAL A 127 11.49 -8.52 -1.04
CA VAL A 127 10.39 -7.64 -0.61
C VAL A 127 9.56 -7.26 -1.83
N LEU A 128 8.29 -7.65 -1.82
CA LEU A 128 7.35 -7.33 -2.88
C LEU A 128 6.71 -5.96 -2.63
N VAL A 129 6.19 -5.76 -1.42
CA VAL A 129 5.72 -4.46 -0.93
C VAL A 129 5.99 -4.34 0.56
N ASN A 130 6.00 -3.10 1.03
CA ASN A 130 6.13 -2.74 2.44
C ASN A 130 4.97 -1.84 2.88
N MET A 131 5.01 -1.42 4.14
CA MET A 131 3.98 -0.57 4.77
C MET A 131 2.64 -1.30 4.95
N ILE A 132 2.66 -2.62 5.07
CA ILE A 132 1.50 -3.42 5.48
C ILE A 132 1.58 -3.59 7.00
N ASN A 133 0.54 -3.17 7.71
CA ASN A 133 0.41 -3.33 9.15
C ASN A 133 -0.09 -4.74 9.52
N ASP A 134 -1.09 -5.25 8.80
CA ASP A 134 -1.64 -6.57 9.05
C ASP A 134 -2.31 -7.15 7.80
N ILE A 135 -2.41 -8.48 7.78
CA ILE A 135 -3.25 -9.22 6.83
C ILE A 135 -4.15 -10.15 7.63
N ILE A 136 -5.45 -10.01 7.43
CA ILE A 136 -6.46 -10.84 8.06
C ILE A 136 -7.10 -11.71 6.98
N VAL A 137 -7.28 -12.99 7.30
CA VAL A 137 -7.99 -13.93 6.43
C VAL A 137 -9.18 -14.46 7.23
N ASN A 138 -10.38 -14.19 6.74
CA ASN A 138 -11.62 -14.67 7.31
C ASN A 138 -12.19 -15.76 6.42
N GLU A 139 -12.52 -16.90 6.99
CA GLU A 139 -13.21 -17.96 6.27
C GLU A 139 -14.71 -17.71 6.30
N LEU A 140 -15.29 -17.39 5.15
CA LEU A 140 -16.73 -17.13 5.01
C LEU A 140 -17.52 -18.42 4.82
N VAL A 141 -16.93 -19.39 4.13
CA VAL A 141 -17.44 -20.75 3.96
C VAL A 141 -16.27 -21.70 4.05
N GLU A 142 -16.34 -22.63 5.00
CA GLU A 142 -15.29 -23.61 5.28
C GLU A 142 -14.78 -24.31 4.01
N GLY A 143 -13.47 -24.22 3.78
CA GLY A 143 -12.74 -24.79 2.67
C GLY A 143 -13.05 -24.19 1.28
N LYS A 144 -13.98 -23.24 1.18
CA LYS A 144 -14.55 -22.82 -0.12
C LYS A 144 -14.42 -21.34 -0.42
N LEU A 145 -14.63 -20.49 0.58
CA LEU A 145 -14.70 -19.05 0.38
C LEU A 145 -13.99 -18.32 1.52
N ILE A 146 -13.00 -17.51 1.17
CA ILE A 146 -12.24 -16.69 2.12
C ILE A 146 -12.34 -15.21 1.74
N GLU A 147 -12.30 -14.35 2.73
CA GLU A 147 -12.10 -12.91 2.60
C GLU A 147 -10.69 -12.57 3.10
N ILE A 148 -9.92 -11.86 2.29
CA ILE A 148 -8.59 -11.37 2.66
C ILE A 148 -8.68 -9.86 2.82
N GLU A 149 -8.32 -9.37 3.99
CA GLU A 149 -8.24 -7.95 4.32
C GLU A 149 -6.79 -7.53 4.56
N ILE A 150 -6.38 -6.42 3.95
CA ILE A 150 -5.04 -5.85 4.12
C ILE A 150 -5.17 -4.48 4.77
N PHE A 151 -4.41 -4.29 5.86
CA PHE A 151 -4.31 -3.05 6.60
C PHE A 151 -2.95 -2.41 6.32
N GLY A 152 -2.96 -1.17 5.87
CA GLY A 152 -1.75 -0.39 5.59
C GLY A 152 -1.37 0.48 6.78
N HIS A 153 -0.08 0.80 6.91
CA HIS A 153 0.40 1.68 7.97
C HIS A 153 -0.20 3.08 7.82
N GLY A 154 -0.91 3.56 8.84
CA GLY A 154 -1.58 4.87 8.81
C GLY A 154 -2.84 4.95 7.92
N SER A 155 -3.27 3.83 7.31
CA SER A 155 -4.57 3.76 6.63
C SER A 155 -5.68 3.49 7.64
N SER A 156 -6.78 4.25 7.55
CA SER A 156 -7.99 4.02 8.36
C SER A 156 -8.91 2.94 7.79
N HIS A 157 -8.74 2.58 6.51
CA HIS A 157 -9.62 1.63 5.83
C HIS A 157 -8.81 0.44 5.30
N PRO A 158 -9.23 -0.80 5.60
CA PRO A 158 -8.67 -1.97 4.94
C PRO A 158 -9.12 -2.04 3.48
N ILE A 159 -8.32 -2.71 2.67
CA ILE A 159 -8.73 -3.15 1.33
C ILE A 159 -8.95 -4.65 1.38
N LYS A 160 -10.05 -5.11 0.80
CA LYS A 160 -10.45 -6.51 0.88
C LYS A 160 -10.84 -7.11 -0.46
N THR A 161 -10.65 -8.42 -0.57
CA THR A 161 -11.11 -9.25 -1.70
C THR A 161 -11.72 -10.53 -1.17
N ILE A 162 -12.65 -11.10 -1.93
CA ILE A 162 -13.26 -12.39 -1.63
C ILE A 162 -12.78 -13.39 -2.68
N LEU A 163 -12.23 -14.51 -2.23
CA LEU A 163 -11.67 -15.54 -3.08
C LEU A 163 -12.36 -16.87 -2.84
N ARG A 164 -12.71 -17.51 -3.95
CA ARG A 164 -13.20 -18.88 -3.99
C ARG A 164 -12.03 -19.83 -4.16
N LEU A 165 -11.92 -20.82 -3.29
CA LEU A 165 -10.79 -21.77 -3.27
C LEU A 165 -11.05 -22.99 -4.16
N THR A 166 -12.29 -23.48 -4.23
CA THR A 166 -12.68 -24.68 -5.00
C THR A 166 -13.88 -24.45 -5.91
N ASN A 167 -13.89 -25.07 -7.09
CA ASN A 167 -15.05 -25.08 -7.99
C ASN A 167 -16.14 -26.06 -7.51
N PRO A 168 -17.43 -25.83 -7.82
CA PRO A 168 -18.54 -26.62 -7.31
C PRO A 168 -18.76 -27.94 -8.07
N LEU A 169 -17.71 -28.72 -8.33
CA LEU A 169 -17.85 -30.03 -9.00
C LEU A 169 -17.73 -31.24 -8.04
N ASP A 170 -17.76 -31.01 -6.73
CA ASP A 170 -17.96 -32.09 -5.75
C ASP A 170 -19.44 -32.51 -5.74
N GLY A 171 -19.82 -33.28 -6.76
CA GLY A 171 -21.19 -33.79 -6.92
C GLY A 171 -21.37 -34.82 -8.03
N VAL A 172 -20.31 -35.35 -8.62
CA VAL A 172 -20.41 -36.54 -9.49
C VAL A 172 -19.71 -37.70 -8.80
N GLU A 173 -20.49 -38.46 -8.02
CA GLU A 173 -20.10 -39.81 -7.63
C GLU A 173 -19.79 -40.62 -8.91
N PRO A 174 -18.66 -41.34 -8.99
CA PRO A 174 -18.48 -42.32 -10.04
C PRO A 174 -19.48 -43.47 -9.80
N GLN A 175 -20.40 -43.66 -10.75
CA GLN A 175 -21.15 -44.91 -10.93
C GLN A 175 -20.23 -46.02 -11.42
#